data_AF-A0A9Q0VF05-F1
#
_entry.id   AF-A0A9Q0VF05-F1
#
_cell.length_a   1.000
_cell.length_b   1.000
_cell.length_c   1.000
_cell.angle_alpha   90.00
_cell.angle_beta   90.00
_cell.angle_gamma   90.00
#
_symmetry.space_group_name_H-M   'P 1'
#
loop_
_entity.id
_entity.type
_entity.pdbx_description
1 polymer ?
#
loop_
_entity_poly.entity_id
_entity_poly.type
_entity_poly.pdbx_seq_one_letter_code
_entity_poly.pdbx_strand_id
1 'polypeptide(L)'
;MKTYNLNLMQKDVLLLLIRRTWLIPNIMHKWIRYFDSRKQDCIPISAHSKSSVQKLLEVVEFKLKEVILREPTLLVMVVGVPNVGKSALINSIRQIALSRFAVQEKKKRATVGPLPGVTQDIAGYKIAHKPSIYVLDTPGVLVPSIPDIETGLKLSLAGSVKDSVVGEERIAQYLLAVLNTRGTPLHWKHWNNRKMDGIRFESEEKHEYNPKDLRPNSRKPPNVSDVVYVENLVTEVQCAMYKTLAEFNGNVEDENDLENLIEQQFEVLQKALKIPHKASEARLMVSKKVSYPF
;
A
#
# COMPACT_ATOMS: atom_id res chain seq x y z
N MET A 1 -22.30 15.24 -13.24
CA MET A 1 -21.67 14.15 -12.46
C MET A 1 -22.62 12.96 -12.52
N LYS A 2 -22.28 11.89 -13.25
CA LYS A 2 -23.17 10.72 -13.37
C LYS A 2 -23.07 9.91 -12.07
N THR A 3 -24.11 9.95 -11.25
CA THR A 3 -24.23 9.14 -10.04
C THR A 3 -24.56 7.71 -10.45
N TYR A 4 -23.56 6.83 -10.48
CA TYR A 4 -23.80 5.42 -10.68
C TYR A 4 -24.25 4.82 -9.34
N ASN A 5 -25.55 4.60 -9.18
CA ASN A 5 -26.10 3.75 -8.13
C ASN A 5 -25.70 2.30 -8.41
N LEU A 6 -24.47 1.93 -8.08
CA LEU A 6 -24.04 0.54 -8.06
C LEU A 6 -24.68 -0.13 -6.85
N ASN A 7 -25.83 -0.76 -7.05
CA ASN A 7 -26.43 -1.63 -6.04
C ASN A 7 -25.62 -2.95 -5.99
N LEU A 8 -24.48 -2.91 -5.28
CA LEU A 8 -23.54 -4.03 -5.13
C LEU A 8 -24.14 -5.22 -4.37
N MET A 9 -25.29 -5.02 -3.71
CA MET A 9 -25.96 -6.00 -2.84
C MET A 9 -26.76 -7.06 -3.61
N GLN A 10 -26.82 -6.98 -4.94
CA GLN A 10 -27.62 -7.87 -5.79
C GLN A 10 -26.76 -8.71 -6.75
N LYS A 11 -25.52 -9.04 -6.36
CA LYS A 11 -24.59 -9.86 -7.15
C LYS A 11 -24.49 -11.28 -6.60
N ASP A 12 -24.38 -12.26 -7.50
CA ASP A 12 -24.36 -13.69 -7.18
C ASP A 12 -23.20 -14.10 -6.26
N VAL A 13 -22.06 -13.41 -6.32
CA VAL A 13 -20.90 -13.66 -5.45
C VAL A 13 -20.23 -12.34 -5.06
N LEU A 14 -20.15 -12.07 -3.76
CA LEU A 14 -19.37 -10.99 -3.17
C LEU A 14 -18.20 -11.58 -2.38
N LEU A 15 -16.99 -11.12 -2.69
CA LEU A 15 -15.78 -11.55 -1.99
C LEU A 15 -15.02 -10.33 -1.47
N LEU A 16 -14.74 -10.33 -0.17
CA LEU A 16 -13.97 -9.27 0.47
C LEU A 16 -12.48 -9.59 0.44
N LEU A 17 -11.69 -8.67 -0.11
CA LEU A 17 -10.26 -8.83 -0.28
C LEU A 17 -9.51 -7.84 0.60
N ILE A 18 -8.65 -8.36 1.47
CA ILE A 18 -7.82 -7.55 2.37
C ILE A 18 -6.38 -7.54 1.87
N ARG A 19 -5.79 -6.35 1.68
CA ARG A 19 -4.40 -6.20 1.25
C ARG A 19 -3.43 -6.58 2.38
N ARG A 20 -2.80 -7.74 2.26
CA ARG A 20 -1.93 -8.32 3.30
C ARG A 20 -0.60 -7.57 3.50
N THR A 21 -0.07 -6.90 2.48
CA THR A 21 1.33 -6.42 2.46
C THR A 21 1.68 -5.33 3.48
N TRP A 22 0.69 -4.67 4.08
CA TRP A 22 0.91 -3.51 4.97
C TRP A 22 0.21 -3.62 6.32
N LEU A 23 -0.49 -4.73 6.56
CA LEU A 23 -1.30 -4.90 7.77
C LEU A 23 -0.51 -5.63 8.84
N ILE A 24 -0.58 -5.10 10.07
CA ILE A 24 -0.14 -5.80 11.26
C ILE A 24 -0.95 -7.12 11.37
N PRO A 25 -0.31 -8.30 11.47
CA PRO A 25 -1.01 -9.59 11.45
C PRO A 25 -2.17 -9.70 12.43
N ASN A 26 -1.99 -9.18 13.65
CA ASN A 26 -3.02 -9.22 14.70
C ASN A 26 -4.29 -8.43 14.33
N ILE A 27 -4.14 -7.31 13.61
CA ILE A 27 -5.27 -6.49 13.16
C ILE A 27 -6.00 -7.21 12.02
N MET A 28 -5.26 -7.82 11.10
CA MET A 28 -5.83 -8.59 9.99
C MET A 28 -6.73 -9.73 10.49
N HIS A 29 -6.29 -10.48 11.51
CA HIS A 29 -7.12 -11.56 12.08
C HIS A 29 -8.41 -11.06 12.73
N LYS A 30 -8.42 -9.86 13.34
CA LYS A 30 -9.64 -9.25 13.87
C LYS A 30 -10.65 -8.96 12.76
N TRP A 31 -10.21 -8.41 11.63
CA TRP A 31 -11.07 -8.16 10.48
C TRP A 31 -11.62 -9.43 9.85
N ILE A 32 -10.78 -10.45 9.68
CA ILE A 32 -11.23 -11.76 9.17
C ILE A 32 -12.35 -12.32 10.05
N ARG A 33 -12.16 -12.34 11.38
CA ARG A 33 -13.18 -12.79 12.34
C ARG A 33 -14.45 -11.95 12.30
N TYR A 34 -14.33 -10.64 12.11
CA TYR A 34 -15.47 -9.73 12.03
C TYR A 34 -16.31 -9.97 10.78
N PHE A 35 -15.71 -10.25 9.62
CA PHE A 35 -16.46 -10.56 8.41
C PHE A 35 -17.03 -11.98 8.42
N ASP A 36 -16.28 -12.93 9.01
CA ASP A 36 -16.74 -14.30 9.23
C ASP A 36 -17.99 -14.34 10.13
N SER A 37 -18.02 -13.55 11.22
CA SER A 37 -19.21 -13.44 12.08
C SER A 37 -20.42 -12.82 11.38
N ARG A 38 -20.20 -12.08 10.28
CA ARG A 38 -21.25 -11.54 9.40
C ARG A 38 -21.58 -12.45 8.21
N LYS A 39 -21.05 -13.68 8.19
CA LYS A 39 -21.22 -14.65 7.09
C LYS A 39 -20.77 -14.11 5.73
N GLN A 40 -19.73 -13.26 5.73
CA GLN A 40 -19.13 -12.72 4.51
C GLN A 40 -17.76 -13.35 4.29
N ASP A 41 -17.54 -13.94 3.11
CA ASP A 41 -16.25 -14.51 2.76
C ASP A 41 -15.18 -13.42 2.65
N CYS A 42 -14.14 -13.55 3.47
CA CYS A 42 -13.04 -12.60 3.52
C CYS A 42 -11.70 -13.33 3.30
N ILE A 43 -10.95 -12.93 2.27
CA ILE A 43 -9.66 -13.54 1.93
C ILE A 43 -8.55 -12.49 2.01
N PRO A 44 -7.52 -12.70 2.85
CA PRO A 44 -6.33 -11.88 2.83
C PRO A 44 -5.50 -12.21 1.60
N ILE A 45 -5.23 -11.20 0.78
CA ILE A 45 -4.48 -11.35 -0.47
C ILE A 45 -3.30 -10.39 -0.56
N SER A 46 -2.22 -10.85 -1.18
CA SER A 46 -1.15 -9.98 -1.66
C SER A 46 -1.19 -9.97 -3.18
N ALA A 47 -1.52 -8.81 -3.77
CA ALA A 47 -1.58 -8.65 -5.23
C ALA A 47 -0.23 -8.94 -5.90
N HIS A 48 0.88 -8.84 -5.16
CA HIS A 48 2.23 -9.11 -5.68
C HIS A 48 2.63 -10.60 -5.58
N SER A 49 1.92 -11.39 -4.78
CA SER A 49 2.20 -12.80 -4.57
C SER A 49 1.40 -13.67 -5.54
N LYS A 50 2.09 -14.36 -6.46
CA LYS A 50 1.44 -15.27 -7.42
C LYS A 50 0.66 -16.38 -6.73
N SER A 51 1.21 -17.00 -5.67
CA SER A 51 0.55 -18.07 -4.93
C SER A 51 -0.70 -17.58 -4.21
N SER A 52 -0.69 -16.35 -3.67
CA SER A 52 -1.87 -15.74 -3.06
C SER A 52 -2.99 -15.51 -4.07
N VAL A 53 -2.66 -15.06 -5.27
CA VAL A 53 -3.65 -14.81 -6.33
C VAL A 53 -4.15 -16.12 -6.95
N GLN A 54 -3.32 -17.17 -7.02
CA GLN A 54 -3.78 -18.50 -7.45
C GLN A 54 -4.81 -19.09 -6.49
N LYS A 55 -4.57 -19.01 -5.17
CA LYS A 55 -5.55 -19.43 -4.14
C LYS A 55 -6.88 -18.67 -4.27
N LEU A 56 -6.80 -17.36 -4.54
CA LEU A 56 -7.99 -16.56 -4.80
C LEU A 56 -8.77 -17.11 -6.01
N LEU A 57 -8.09 -17.38 -7.12
CA LEU A 57 -8.72 -17.93 -8.32
C LEU A 57 -9.37 -19.29 -8.07
N GLU A 58 -8.74 -20.17 -7.30
CA GLU A 58 -9.31 -21.47 -6.93
C GLU A 58 -10.61 -21.33 -6.12
N VAL A 59 -10.65 -20.41 -5.15
CA VAL A 59 -11.87 -20.15 -4.36
C VAL A 59 -12.97 -19.54 -5.22
N VAL A 60 -12.60 -18.60 -6.11
CA VAL A 60 -13.54 -17.95 -7.04
C VAL A 60 -14.09 -18.98 -8.03
N GLU A 61 -13.24 -19.82 -8.62
CA GLU A 61 -13.66 -20.91 -9.50
C GLU A 61 -14.63 -21.85 -8.78
N PHE A 62 -14.31 -22.26 -7.54
CA PHE A 62 -15.17 -23.12 -6.73
C PHE A 62 -16.56 -22.49 -6.50
N LYS A 63 -16.62 -21.22 -6.08
CA LYS A 63 -17.90 -20.52 -5.83
C LYS A 63 -18.68 -20.24 -7.13
N LEU A 64 -17.98 -20.03 -8.23
CA LEU A 64 -18.61 -19.76 -9.53
C LEU A 64 -18.95 -21.02 -10.32
N LYS A 65 -18.62 -22.24 -9.87
CA LYS A 65 -18.91 -23.48 -10.61
C LYS A 65 -20.36 -23.57 -11.06
N GLU A 66 -21.31 -23.30 -10.18
CA GLU A 66 -22.74 -23.36 -10.51
C GLU A 66 -23.17 -22.24 -11.47
N VAL A 67 -22.58 -21.06 -11.33
CA VAL A 67 -22.88 -19.91 -12.19
C VAL A 67 -22.28 -20.11 -13.60
N ILE A 68 -21.05 -20.64 -13.68
CA ILE A 68 -20.37 -21.01 -14.94
C ILE A 68 -21.22 -21.98 -15.77
N LEU A 69 -21.92 -22.91 -15.12
CA LEU A 69 -22.77 -23.89 -15.80
C LEU A 69 -24.05 -23.29 -16.38
N ARG A 70 -24.52 -22.17 -15.81
CA ARG A 70 -25.76 -21.49 -16.23
C ARG A 70 -25.50 -20.34 -17.21
N GLU A 71 -24.38 -19.63 -17.04
CA GLU A 71 -24.07 -18.41 -17.77
C GLU A 71 -22.90 -18.61 -18.75
N PRO A 72 -23.09 -18.29 -20.04
CA PRO A 72 -22.04 -18.48 -21.05
C PRO A 72 -20.89 -17.46 -20.90
N THR A 73 -21.14 -16.33 -20.23
CA THR A 73 -20.16 -15.26 -20.01
C THR A 73 -20.21 -14.75 -18.58
N LEU A 74 -19.04 -14.64 -17.95
CA LEU A 74 -18.90 -14.18 -16.57
C LEU A 74 -18.19 -12.84 -16.51
N LEU A 75 -18.74 -11.96 -15.67
CA LEU A 75 -18.21 -10.63 -15.42
C LEU A 75 -17.81 -10.50 -13.95
N VAL A 76 -16.51 -10.41 -13.71
CA VAL A 76 -15.93 -10.15 -12.40
C VAL A 76 -15.61 -8.67 -12.29
N MET A 77 -16.09 -8.01 -11.24
CA MET A 77 -15.84 -6.59 -11.03
C MET A 77 -15.07 -6.40 -9.73
N VAL A 78 -13.93 -5.73 -9.80
CA VAL A 78 -13.13 -5.41 -8.61
C VAL A 78 -13.44 -3.98 -8.20
N VAL A 79 -13.96 -3.80 -6.98
CA VAL A 79 -14.40 -2.50 -6.44
C VAL A 79 -13.71 -2.22 -5.12
N GLY A 80 -13.51 -0.95 -4.80
CA GLY A 80 -12.92 -0.51 -3.54
C GLY A 80 -12.35 0.90 -3.65
N VAL A 81 -11.95 1.46 -2.51
CA VAL A 81 -11.40 2.82 -2.42
C VAL A 81 -10.12 2.97 -3.27
N PRO A 82 -9.73 4.20 -3.66
CA PRO A 82 -8.49 4.42 -4.42
C PRO A 82 -7.26 3.79 -3.75
N ASN A 83 -6.26 3.42 -4.54
CA ASN A 83 -4.96 2.94 -4.07
C ASN A 83 -4.91 1.67 -3.18
N VAL A 84 -6.03 0.97 -2.97
CA VAL A 84 -6.05 -0.36 -2.31
C VAL A 84 -5.38 -1.47 -3.12
N GLY A 85 -5.01 -1.22 -4.38
CA GLY A 85 -4.34 -2.18 -5.25
C GLY A 85 -5.24 -2.96 -6.20
N LYS A 86 -6.44 -2.44 -6.54
CA LYS A 86 -7.38 -3.06 -7.50
C LYS A 86 -6.72 -3.38 -8.85
N SER A 87 -6.16 -2.37 -9.52
CA SER A 87 -5.50 -2.53 -10.81
C SER A 87 -4.25 -3.42 -10.74
N ALA A 88 -3.55 -3.43 -9.60
CA ALA A 88 -2.44 -4.35 -9.36
C ALA A 88 -2.92 -5.80 -9.27
N LEU A 89 -4.01 -6.06 -8.55
CA LEU A 89 -4.65 -7.39 -8.48
C LEU A 89 -5.12 -7.85 -9.85
N ILE A 90 -5.80 -7.00 -10.61
CA ILE A 90 -6.28 -7.32 -11.97
C ILE A 90 -5.13 -7.69 -12.89
N ASN A 91 -4.05 -6.91 -12.86
CA ASN A 91 -2.85 -7.21 -13.63
C ASN A 91 -2.23 -8.56 -13.24
N SER A 92 -2.18 -8.89 -11.94
CA SER A 92 -1.67 -10.18 -11.46
C SER A 92 -2.56 -11.37 -11.83
N ILE A 93 -3.87 -11.24 -11.68
CA ILE A 93 -4.85 -12.24 -12.13
C ILE A 93 -4.64 -12.52 -13.62
N ARG A 94 -4.51 -11.46 -14.42
CA ARG A 94 -4.31 -11.60 -15.85
C ARG A 94 -2.98 -12.25 -16.20
N GLN A 95 -1.88 -11.94 -15.50
CA GLN A 95 -0.61 -12.64 -15.74
C GLN A 95 -0.72 -14.15 -15.48
N ILE A 96 -1.43 -14.55 -14.43
CA ILE A 96 -1.66 -15.96 -14.12
C ILE A 96 -2.59 -16.60 -15.16
N ALA A 97 -3.67 -15.92 -15.52
CA ALA A 97 -4.61 -16.40 -16.53
C ALA A 97 -3.93 -16.62 -17.89
N LEU A 98 -3.05 -15.71 -18.31
CA LEU A 98 -2.24 -15.87 -19.53
C LEU A 98 -1.29 -17.07 -19.49
N SER A 99 -0.82 -17.46 -18.30
CA SER A 99 0.01 -18.67 -18.16
C SER A 99 -0.79 -19.98 -18.21
N ARG A 100 -2.10 -19.91 -17.94
CA ARG A 100 -3.00 -21.07 -17.90
C ARG A 100 -3.85 -21.22 -19.16
N PHE A 101 -4.20 -20.10 -19.80
CA PHE A 101 -5.05 -20.04 -20.98
C PHE A 101 -4.33 -19.27 -22.09
N ALA A 102 -4.21 -19.87 -23.27
CA ALA A 102 -3.65 -19.21 -24.45
C ALA A 102 -4.61 -18.12 -24.96
N VAL A 103 -4.51 -16.90 -24.40
CA VAL A 103 -5.23 -15.73 -24.89
C VAL A 103 -4.41 -15.06 -25.98
N GLN A 104 -4.92 -15.03 -27.21
CA GLN A 104 -4.22 -14.51 -28.40
C GLN A 104 -4.28 -12.97 -28.55
N GLU A 105 -5.03 -12.26 -27.70
CA GLU A 105 -5.26 -10.81 -27.84
C GLU A 105 -4.13 -9.92 -27.26
N LYS A 106 -3.95 -8.74 -27.87
CA LYS A 106 -2.93 -7.74 -27.52
C LYS A 106 -3.02 -7.30 -26.04
N LYS A 107 -1.84 -7.15 -25.43
CA LYS A 107 -1.59 -6.92 -23.99
C LYS A 107 -1.99 -5.51 -23.47
N LYS A 108 -3.26 -5.10 -23.50
CA LYS A 108 -3.70 -3.85 -22.80
C LYS A 108 -3.70 -4.05 -21.29
N ARG A 109 -2.81 -3.42 -20.51
CA ARG A 109 -2.71 -3.56 -19.04
C ARG A 109 -3.55 -2.51 -18.30
N ALA A 110 -3.94 -2.82 -17.07
CA ALA A 110 -4.52 -1.82 -16.18
C ALA A 110 -3.44 -0.84 -15.72
N THR A 111 -3.75 0.45 -15.75
CA THR A 111 -2.82 1.50 -15.31
C THR A 111 -2.70 1.44 -13.78
N VAL A 112 -1.47 1.47 -13.28
CA VAL A 112 -1.18 1.46 -11.84
C VAL A 112 -0.27 2.64 -11.53
N GLY A 113 -0.63 3.43 -10.53
CA GLY A 113 0.17 4.55 -10.06
C GLY A 113 -0.11 4.82 -8.57
N PRO A 114 0.76 5.61 -7.93
CA PRO A 114 0.65 5.91 -6.51
C PRO A 114 -0.42 6.98 -6.20
N LEU A 115 -0.87 7.75 -7.20
CA LEU A 115 -1.84 8.81 -7.01
C LEU A 115 -3.28 8.30 -7.13
N PRO A 116 -4.21 8.76 -6.28
CA PRO A 116 -5.61 8.44 -6.44
C PRO A 116 -6.16 9.06 -7.73
N GLY A 117 -7.04 8.33 -8.43
CA GLY A 117 -7.63 8.77 -9.71
C GLY A 117 -6.81 8.42 -10.95
N VAL A 118 -5.78 7.57 -10.83
CA VAL A 118 -5.02 7.03 -12.00
C VAL A 118 -5.93 6.20 -12.92
N THR A 119 -6.81 5.39 -12.35
CA THR A 119 -7.88 4.72 -13.10
C THR A 119 -9.08 5.66 -13.16
N GLN A 120 -9.40 6.16 -14.36
CA GLN A 120 -10.49 7.12 -14.57
C GLN A 120 -11.72 6.46 -15.21
N ASP A 121 -11.50 5.53 -16.14
CA ASP A 121 -12.55 4.82 -16.87
C ASP A 121 -12.69 3.36 -16.42
N ILE A 122 -13.88 2.80 -16.61
CA ILE A 122 -14.11 1.36 -16.44
C ILE A 122 -13.55 0.65 -17.68
N ALA A 123 -12.62 -0.28 -17.47
CA ALA A 123 -12.01 -1.06 -18.55
C ALA A 123 -12.19 -2.56 -18.32
N GLY A 124 -12.63 -3.27 -19.36
CA GLY A 124 -12.80 -4.72 -19.33
C GLY A 124 -11.58 -5.47 -19.88
N TYR A 125 -11.11 -6.47 -19.14
CA TYR A 125 -9.99 -7.32 -19.51
C TYR A 125 -10.45 -8.78 -19.58
N LYS A 126 -10.35 -9.38 -20.76
CA LYS A 126 -10.65 -10.81 -20.94
C LYS A 126 -9.54 -11.66 -20.33
N ILE A 127 -9.92 -12.66 -19.52
CA ILE A 127 -8.98 -13.57 -18.84
C ILE A 127 -9.13 -15.03 -19.27
N ALA A 128 -10.29 -15.44 -19.74
CA ALA A 128 -10.53 -16.80 -20.26
C ALA A 128 -11.51 -16.78 -21.45
N HIS A 129 -11.35 -17.73 -22.38
CA HIS A 129 -12.22 -17.87 -23.55
C HIS A 129 -13.35 -18.89 -23.35
N LYS A 130 -13.11 -19.97 -22.60
CA LYS A 130 -14.07 -21.05 -22.35
C LYS A 130 -13.99 -21.50 -20.88
N PRO A 131 -14.95 -21.11 -20.02
CA PRO A 131 -16.01 -20.12 -20.26
C PRO A 131 -15.44 -18.72 -20.52
N SER A 132 -16.23 -17.84 -21.14
CA SER A 132 -15.80 -16.47 -21.45
C SER A 132 -15.81 -15.63 -20.17
N ILE A 133 -14.64 -15.25 -19.64
CA ILE A 133 -14.54 -14.50 -18.38
C ILE A 133 -13.86 -13.15 -18.60
N TYR A 134 -14.51 -12.09 -18.13
CA TYR A 134 -14.00 -10.72 -18.14
C TYR A 134 -13.82 -10.19 -16.72
N VAL A 135 -12.74 -9.45 -16.50
CA VAL A 135 -12.48 -8.70 -15.27
C VAL A 135 -12.57 -7.21 -15.57
N LEU A 136 -13.43 -6.50 -14.86
CA LEU A 136 -13.55 -5.05 -14.95
C LEU A 136 -12.63 -4.38 -13.95
N ASP A 137 -11.73 -3.53 -14.45
CA ASP A 137 -11.07 -2.51 -13.64
C ASP A 137 -12.00 -1.32 -13.49
N THR A 138 -12.18 -0.87 -12.25
CA THR A 138 -13.06 0.23 -11.91
C THR A 138 -12.26 1.33 -11.21
N PRO A 139 -12.60 2.61 -11.44
CA PRO A 139 -12.03 3.71 -10.68
C PRO A 139 -12.26 3.48 -9.18
N GLY A 140 -11.35 3.98 -8.35
CA GLY A 140 -11.55 3.92 -6.90
C GLY A 140 -12.76 4.74 -6.49
N VAL A 141 -13.70 4.10 -5.79
CA VAL A 141 -14.93 4.76 -5.32
C VAL A 141 -14.75 5.07 -3.84
N LEU A 142 -14.84 6.35 -3.49
CA LEU A 142 -14.96 6.82 -2.11
C LEU A 142 -16.42 7.08 -1.78
N VAL A 143 -16.73 7.09 -0.48
CA VAL A 143 -18.03 7.55 0.03
C VAL A 143 -18.22 9.02 -0.39
N PRO A 144 -19.45 9.46 -0.78
CA PRO A 144 -19.67 10.81 -1.32
C PRO A 144 -19.26 11.95 -0.39
N SER A 145 -19.26 11.69 0.93
CA SER A 145 -18.77 12.61 1.94
C SER A 145 -17.94 11.85 2.96
N ILE A 146 -16.84 12.45 3.41
CA ILE A 146 -16.03 11.94 4.51
C ILE A 146 -16.71 12.40 5.80
N PRO A 147 -17.10 11.48 6.70
CA PRO A 147 -17.93 11.81 7.85
C PRO A 147 -17.20 12.67 8.90
N ASP A 148 -15.89 12.48 9.05
CA ASP A 148 -15.09 13.15 10.07
C ASP A 148 -13.64 13.38 9.61
N ILE A 149 -12.98 14.37 10.24
CA ILE A 149 -11.61 14.79 9.89
C ILE A 149 -10.60 13.65 10.10
N GLU A 150 -10.78 12.84 11.14
CA GLU A 150 -9.87 11.74 11.46
C GLU A 150 -9.90 10.66 10.37
N THR A 151 -11.09 10.33 9.85
CA THR A 151 -11.28 9.45 8.70
C THR A 151 -10.61 10.03 7.46
N GLY A 152 -10.70 11.33 7.25
CA GLY A 152 -9.98 12.03 6.17
C GLY A 152 -8.46 11.86 6.28
N LEU A 153 -7.91 12.09 7.47
CA LEU A 153 -6.48 11.93 7.76
C LEU A 153 -6.02 10.48 7.57
N LYS A 154 -6.78 9.50 8.07
CA LYS A 154 -6.51 8.06 7.86
C LYS A 154 -6.55 7.67 6.39
N LEU A 155 -7.51 8.18 5.61
CA LEU A 155 -7.63 7.90 4.18
C LEU A 155 -6.48 8.53 3.39
N SER A 156 -6.04 9.73 3.74
CA SER A 156 -4.86 10.37 3.15
C SER A 156 -3.58 9.61 3.47
N LEU A 157 -3.36 9.20 4.74
CA LEU A 157 -2.23 8.34 5.11
C LEU A 157 -2.22 7.00 4.38
N ALA A 158 -3.39 6.44 4.07
CA ALA A 158 -3.53 5.24 3.25
C ALA A 158 -3.39 5.52 1.74
N GLY A 159 -3.16 6.77 1.34
CA GLY A 159 -3.05 7.22 -0.05
C GLY A 159 -4.38 7.21 -0.82
N SER A 160 -5.52 7.03 -0.16
CA SER A 160 -6.83 6.93 -0.81
C SER A 160 -7.39 8.29 -1.23
N VAL A 161 -6.95 9.37 -0.59
CA VAL A 161 -7.34 10.76 -0.84
C VAL A 161 -6.07 11.57 -1.13
N LYS A 162 -6.17 12.60 -1.98
CA LYS A 162 -5.03 13.49 -2.27
C LYS A 162 -4.66 14.31 -1.03
N ASP A 163 -3.38 14.35 -0.70
CA ASP A 163 -2.89 15.04 0.50
C ASP A 163 -3.18 16.54 0.48
N SER A 164 -3.16 17.17 -0.70
CA SER A 164 -3.49 18.58 -0.87
C SER A 164 -4.93 18.93 -0.49
N VAL A 165 -5.84 17.96 -0.44
CA VAL A 165 -7.25 18.17 -0.03
C VAL A 165 -7.38 18.23 1.50
N VAL A 166 -6.57 17.48 2.22
CA VAL A 166 -6.62 17.39 3.69
C VAL A 166 -5.62 18.35 4.35
N GLY A 167 -4.47 18.58 3.69
CA GLY A 167 -3.36 19.38 4.18
C GLY A 167 -2.20 18.50 4.61
N GLU A 168 -1.07 18.60 3.91
CA GLU A 168 0.13 17.77 4.13
C GLU A 168 0.68 17.90 5.55
N GLU A 169 0.67 19.12 6.11
CA GLU A 169 1.12 19.37 7.48
C GLU A 169 0.24 18.68 8.52
N ARG A 170 -1.09 18.76 8.35
CA ARG A 170 -2.06 18.10 9.26
C ARG A 170 -1.91 16.58 9.20
N ILE A 171 -1.67 16.03 8.02
CA ILE A 171 -1.40 14.61 7.81
C ILE A 171 -0.13 14.19 8.56
N ALA A 172 0.95 14.97 8.43
CA ALA A 172 2.22 14.69 9.10
C ALA A 172 2.10 14.81 10.63
N GLN A 173 1.46 15.86 11.16
CA GLN A 173 1.18 16.01 12.59
C GLN A 173 0.36 14.83 13.12
N TYR A 174 -0.70 14.44 12.42
CA TYR A 174 -1.53 13.30 12.81
C TYR A 174 -0.74 11.98 12.83
N LEU A 175 0.13 11.74 11.83
CA LEU A 175 0.99 10.57 11.82
C LEU A 175 1.94 10.54 13.02
N LEU A 176 2.59 11.65 13.33
CA LEU A 176 3.50 11.76 14.47
C LEU A 176 2.77 11.54 15.79
N ALA A 177 1.60 12.16 15.97
CA ALA A 177 0.74 11.93 17.13
C ALA A 177 0.43 10.44 17.30
N VAL A 178 -0.06 9.77 16.25
CA VAL A 178 -0.38 8.34 16.29
C VAL A 178 0.84 7.47 16.59
N LEU A 179 2.02 7.80 16.05
CA LEU A 179 3.25 7.05 16.32
C LEU A 179 3.69 7.20 17.78
N ASN A 180 3.67 8.41 18.32
CA ASN A 180 4.07 8.74 19.69
C ASN A 180 3.13 8.12 20.72
N THR A 181 1.81 8.29 20.57
CA THR A 181 0.81 7.69 21.48
C THR A 181 0.89 6.16 21.50
N ARG A 182 1.29 5.53 20.39
CA ARG A 182 1.48 4.07 20.31
C ARG A 182 2.84 3.59 20.82
N GLY A 183 3.76 4.50 21.16
CA GLY A 183 5.14 4.16 21.48
C GLY A 183 5.89 3.48 20.32
N THR A 184 5.46 3.70 19.07
CA THR A 184 6.06 3.02 17.90
C THR A 184 7.55 3.32 17.77
N PRO A 185 8.02 4.57 17.94
CA PRO A 185 9.45 4.88 17.85
C PRO A 185 10.32 4.14 18.87
N LEU A 186 9.79 3.82 20.06
CA LEU A 186 10.53 3.08 21.10
C LEU A 186 10.92 1.67 20.64
N HIS A 187 10.13 1.06 19.76
CA HIS A 187 10.42 -0.28 19.22
C HIS A 187 11.54 -0.28 18.17
N TRP A 188 11.92 0.88 17.60
CA TRP A 188 12.96 0.97 16.57
C TRP A 188 14.38 0.76 17.12
N LYS A 189 14.56 0.81 18.44
CA LYS A 189 15.84 0.54 19.13
C LYS A 189 16.49 -0.79 18.72
N HIS A 190 15.68 -1.85 18.59
CA HIS A 190 16.20 -3.19 18.27
C HIS A 190 16.53 -3.38 16.78
N TRP A 191 15.94 -2.58 15.90
CA TRP A 191 16.16 -2.67 14.46
C TRP A 191 17.52 -2.08 14.06
N ASN A 192 17.93 -0.99 14.70
CA ASN A 192 19.23 -0.36 14.45
C ASN A 192 20.40 -1.21 14.94
N ASN A 193 20.26 -1.91 16.06
CA ASN A 193 21.35 -2.76 16.60
C ASN A 193 21.58 -4.03 15.77
N ARG A 194 20.55 -4.69 15.23
CA ARG A 194 20.72 -5.88 14.39
C ARG A 194 21.33 -5.61 13.00
N LYS A 195 21.13 -4.40 12.46
CA LYS A 195 21.58 -4.07 11.09
C LYS A 195 23.05 -3.63 11.04
N MET A 196 23.60 -3.07 12.12
CA MET A 196 25.02 -2.73 12.23
C MET A 196 25.95 -3.96 12.29
N ASP A 197 25.46 -5.09 12.81
CA ASP A 197 26.25 -6.34 12.90
C ASP A 197 26.30 -7.11 11.55
N GLY A 198 25.27 -6.99 10.71
CA GLY A 198 25.23 -7.65 9.40
C GLY A 198 26.14 -7.02 8.33
N ILE A 199 26.37 -5.70 8.41
CA ILE A 199 27.21 -4.96 7.45
C ILE A 199 28.71 -5.32 7.60
N ARG A 200 29.12 -5.89 8.75
CA ARG A 200 30.52 -6.31 8.97
C ARG A 200 30.88 -7.65 8.33
N PHE A 201 29.91 -8.45 7.89
CA PHE A 201 30.17 -9.81 7.37
C PHE A 201 30.23 -9.92 5.84
N GLU A 202 29.89 -8.87 5.08
CA GLU A 202 29.91 -8.91 3.60
C GLU A 202 31.13 -8.20 2.96
N SER A 203 32.07 -7.68 3.75
CA SER A 203 33.24 -6.97 3.20
C SER A 203 34.44 -7.85 2.81
N GLU A 204 34.36 -9.18 2.91
CA GLU A 204 35.47 -10.08 2.56
C GLU A 204 35.03 -11.28 1.73
N GLU A 205 34.54 -11.08 0.49
CA GLU A 205 34.59 -12.13 -0.53
C GLU A 205 34.64 -11.51 -1.93
N LYS A 206 35.86 -11.36 -2.47
CA LYS A 206 36.08 -10.99 -3.88
C LYS A 206 35.80 -12.21 -4.76
N HIS A 207 34.62 -12.27 -5.37
CA HIS A 207 34.37 -13.19 -6.48
C HIS A 207 34.51 -12.46 -7.83
N GLU A 208 35.52 -12.88 -8.58
CA GLU A 208 35.84 -12.49 -9.94
C GLU A 208 34.75 -13.00 -10.91
N TYR A 209 34.04 -12.11 -11.61
CA TYR A 209 32.97 -12.51 -12.54
C TYR A 209 33.34 -12.24 -14.01
N ASN A 210 33.21 -13.28 -14.82
CA ASN A 210 33.59 -13.36 -16.23
C ASN A 210 32.45 -12.81 -17.12
N PRO A 211 32.72 -11.89 -18.09
CA PRO A 211 31.66 -11.15 -18.79
C PRO A 211 31.23 -11.85 -20.09
N LYS A 212 30.38 -12.88 -19.99
CA LYS A 212 29.60 -13.38 -21.14
C LYS A 212 28.25 -13.91 -20.68
N ASP A 213 27.21 -13.07 -20.79
CA ASP A 213 25.87 -13.44 -21.27
C ASP A 213 24.92 -12.23 -21.17
N LEU A 214 24.86 -11.48 -22.27
CA LEU A 214 23.89 -10.41 -22.47
C LEU A 214 22.58 -10.98 -23.04
N ARG A 215 21.47 -10.83 -22.31
CA ARG A 215 20.10 -10.76 -22.88
C ARG A 215 19.31 -9.60 -22.26
N PRO A 216 18.40 -8.93 -23.01
CA PRO A 216 18.01 -7.56 -22.72
C PRO A 216 16.67 -7.42 -21.97
N ASN A 217 16.61 -6.36 -21.16
CA ASN A 217 15.43 -5.64 -20.66
C ASN A 217 14.48 -6.36 -19.68
N SER A 218 15.00 -6.75 -18.51
CA SER A 218 14.29 -6.51 -17.26
C SER A 218 14.60 -5.09 -16.78
N ARG A 219 13.63 -4.43 -16.11
CA ARG A 219 13.81 -3.12 -15.45
C ARG A 219 15.20 -3.06 -14.80
N LYS A 220 15.95 -1.97 -15.05
CA LYS A 220 17.25 -1.74 -14.41
C LYS A 220 17.09 -2.05 -12.91
N PRO A 221 17.90 -2.96 -12.34
CA PRO A 221 17.89 -3.14 -10.90
C PRO A 221 18.13 -1.77 -10.25
N PRO A 222 17.47 -1.47 -9.12
CA PRO A 222 17.72 -0.21 -8.42
C PRO A 222 19.24 -0.13 -8.15
N ASN A 223 19.81 1.04 -8.45
CA ASN A 223 21.23 1.26 -8.25
C ASN A 223 21.56 0.98 -6.78
N VAL A 224 22.57 0.15 -6.52
CA VAL A 224 22.90 -0.31 -5.15
C VAL A 224 23.14 0.89 -4.23
N SER A 225 23.72 1.98 -4.75
CA SER A 225 23.89 3.24 -4.04
C SER A 225 22.57 3.89 -3.60
N ASP A 226 21.53 3.81 -4.43
CA ASP A 226 20.23 4.45 -4.15
C ASP A 226 19.47 3.66 -3.08
N VAL A 227 19.58 2.33 -3.10
CA VAL A 227 19.01 1.46 -2.05
C VAL A 227 19.68 1.76 -0.71
N VAL A 228 21.01 1.77 -0.67
CA VAL A 228 21.78 2.08 0.55
C VAL A 228 21.47 3.50 1.05
N TYR A 229 21.32 4.48 0.15
CA TYR A 229 20.94 5.84 0.51
C TYR A 229 19.56 5.90 1.18
N VAL A 230 18.55 5.25 0.59
CA VAL A 230 17.19 5.22 1.16
C VAL A 230 17.20 4.51 2.52
N GLU A 231 17.93 3.40 2.65
CA GLU A 231 18.04 2.70 3.92
C GLU A 231 18.71 3.54 5.02
N ASN A 232 19.76 4.29 4.67
CA ASN A 232 20.43 5.21 5.59
C ASN A 232 19.47 6.33 6.03
N LEU A 233 18.70 6.90 5.09
CA LEU A 233 17.72 7.94 5.39
C LEU A 233 16.62 7.44 6.34
N VAL A 234 16.07 6.24 6.09
CA VAL A 234 15.06 5.63 6.97
C VAL A 234 15.64 5.42 8.38
N THR A 235 16.88 4.96 8.46
CA THR A 235 17.57 4.75 9.75
C THR A 235 17.80 6.06 10.50
N GLU A 236 18.22 7.12 9.79
CA GLU A 236 18.38 8.47 10.35
C GLU A 236 17.06 9.00 10.91
N VAL A 237 15.96 8.85 10.16
CA VAL A 237 14.60 9.25 10.59
C VAL A 237 14.14 8.45 11.80
N GLN A 238 14.28 7.12 11.79
CA GLN A 238 13.89 6.27 12.92
C GLN A 238 14.69 6.61 14.19
N CYS A 239 15.99 6.86 14.04
CA CYS A 239 16.87 7.26 15.15
C CYS A 239 16.45 8.62 15.73
N ALA A 240 16.16 9.59 14.88
CA ALA A 240 15.66 10.91 15.27
C ALA A 240 14.36 10.82 16.09
N MET A 241 13.39 10.05 15.60
CA MET A 241 12.11 9.84 16.28
C MET A 241 12.24 9.06 17.59
N TYR A 242 13.12 8.05 17.63
CA TYR A 242 13.39 7.32 18.87
C TYR A 242 13.99 8.22 19.94
N LYS A 243 15.04 8.99 19.60
CA LYS A 243 15.73 9.86 20.56
C LYS A 243 14.80 10.93 21.13
N THR A 244 14.08 11.63 20.26
CA THR A 244 13.13 12.67 20.66
C THR A 244 12.07 12.14 21.61
N LEU A 245 11.48 10.97 21.34
CA LEU A 245 10.48 10.37 22.23
C LEU A 245 11.10 9.80 23.52
N ALA A 246 12.30 9.25 23.47
CA ALA A 246 12.96 8.65 24.64
C ALA A 246 13.49 9.70 25.64
N GLU A 247 13.86 10.89 25.15
CA GLU A 247 14.33 12.02 25.96
C GLU A 247 13.19 12.95 26.40
N PHE A 248 11.95 12.68 25.94
CA PHE A 248 10.79 13.48 26.28
C PHE A 248 10.30 13.21 27.71
N ASN A 249 10.22 14.26 28.51
CA ASN A 249 9.80 14.18 29.92
C ASN A 249 8.31 14.52 30.15
N GLY A 250 7.55 14.82 29.10
CA GLY A 250 6.13 15.16 29.19
C GLY A 250 5.20 13.96 29.03
N ASN A 251 3.88 14.20 29.13
CA ASN A 251 2.86 13.17 28.95
C ASN A 251 2.32 13.18 27.52
N VAL A 252 2.49 12.07 26.79
CA VAL A 252 1.96 11.92 25.41
C VAL A 252 0.42 11.82 25.34
N GLU A 253 -0.26 11.67 26.47
CA GLU A 253 -1.74 11.73 26.55
C GLU A 253 -2.26 13.17 26.73
N ASP A 254 -1.42 14.12 27.14
CA ASP A 254 -1.77 15.53 27.22
C ASP A 254 -1.56 16.20 25.85
N GLU A 255 -2.55 16.96 25.39
CA GLU A 255 -2.54 17.56 24.05
C GLU A 255 -1.43 18.60 23.87
N ASN A 256 -1.14 19.41 24.90
CA ASN A 256 -0.12 20.45 24.81
C ASN A 256 1.29 19.85 24.83
N ASP A 257 1.51 18.87 25.70
CA ASP A 257 2.78 18.12 25.75
C ASP A 257 3.05 17.39 24.43
N LEU A 258 2.01 16.76 23.86
CA LEU A 258 2.12 16.08 22.57
C LEU A 258 2.40 17.04 21.41
N GLU A 259 1.75 18.20 21.39
CA GLU A 259 2.00 19.24 20.40
C GLU A 259 3.46 19.73 20.47
N ASN A 260 3.96 20.02 21.67
CA ASN A 260 5.35 20.41 21.89
C ASN A 260 6.35 19.33 21.41
N LEU A 261 6.06 18.05 21.68
CA LEU A 261 6.88 16.95 21.18
C LEU A 261 6.88 16.89 19.64
N ILE A 262 5.72 17.07 19.01
CA ILE A 262 5.60 17.04 17.55
C ILE A 262 6.40 18.20 16.93
N GLU A 263 6.36 19.40 17.52
CA GLU A 263 7.15 20.54 17.07
C GLU A 263 8.66 20.23 17.10
N GLN A 264 9.16 19.67 18.21
CA GLN A 264 10.55 19.23 18.31
C GLN A 264 10.89 18.16 17.26
N GLN A 265 9.97 17.22 17.03
CA GLN A 265 10.14 16.17 16.04
C GLN A 265 10.23 16.72 14.61
N PHE A 266 9.49 17.76 14.24
CA PHE A 266 9.62 18.42 12.94
C PHE A 266 11.03 18.99 12.71
N GLU A 267 11.63 19.61 13.73
CA GLU A 267 13.00 20.15 13.62
C GLU A 267 14.04 19.04 13.42
N VAL A 268 13.93 17.94 14.17
CA VAL A 268 14.88 16.83 14.04
C VAL A 268 14.68 16.09 12.73
N LEU A 269 13.43 15.94 12.26
CA LEU A 269 13.12 15.38 10.94
C LEU A 269 13.66 16.24 9.81
N GLN A 270 13.60 17.57 9.93
CA GLN A 270 14.19 18.46 8.94
C GLN A 270 15.69 18.17 8.76
N LYS A 271 16.41 17.99 9.86
CA LYS A 271 17.84 17.64 9.87
C LYS A 271 18.08 16.25 9.27
N ALA A 272 17.34 15.24 9.72
CA ALA A 272 17.45 13.86 9.22
C ALA A 272 17.12 13.76 7.72
N LEU A 273 16.13 14.52 7.25
CA LEU A 273 15.72 14.56 5.84
C LEU A 273 16.60 15.45 4.96
N LYS A 274 17.64 16.08 5.54
CA LYS A 274 18.61 16.97 4.89
C LYS A 274 17.92 18.14 4.17
N ILE A 275 16.90 18.72 4.80
CA ILE A 275 16.13 19.85 4.25
C ILE A 275 16.78 21.17 4.70
N PRO A 276 17.08 22.12 3.78
CA PRO A 276 17.75 23.38 4.12
C PRO A 276 17.01 24.23 5.15
N HIS A 277 17.75 24.87 6.07
CA HIS A 277 17.21 25.69 7.17
C HIS A 277 16.53 27.01 6.74
N LYS A 278 16.81 27.52 5.53
CA LYS A 278 16.32 28.83 5.06
C LYS A 278 15.00 28.79 4.30
N ALA A 279 14.38 27.61 4.14
CA ALA A 279 13.11 27.53 3.42
C ALA A 279 11.97 27.99 4.34
N SER A 280 11.28 29.07 3.97
CA SER A 280 9.97 29.44 4.52
C SER A 280 8.95 28.29 4.47
N GLU A 281 9.23 27.29 3.63
CA GLU A 281 8.45 26.07 3.40
C GLU A 281 9.09 24.81 4.00
N ALA A 282 10.13 24.92 4.84
CA ALA A 282 10.85 23.74 5.36
C ALA A 282 9.92 22.72 6.02
N ARG A 283 8.95 23.20 6.81
CA ARG A 283 7.94 22.40 7.48
C ARG A 283 7.01 21.69 6.50
N LEU A 284 6.60 22.37 5.43
CA LEU A 284 5.83 21.78 4.35
C LEU A 284 6.63 20.70 3.60
N MET A 285 7.92 20.95 3.36
CA MET A 285 8.81 19.97 2.73
C MET A 285 9.02 18.71 3.58
N VAL A 286 9.17 18.87 4.91
CA VAL A 286 9.19 17.75 5.86
C VAL A 286 7.87 16.99 5.75
N SER A 287 6.74 17.70 5.82
CA SER A 287 5.40 17.11 5.77
C SER A 287 5.16 16.28 4.51
N LYS A 288 5.60 16.77 3.34
CA LYS A 288 5.55 16.02 2.07
C LYS A 288 6.37 14.73 2.12
N LYS A 289 7.59 14.79 2.66
CA LYS A 289 8.48 13.61 2.76
C LYS A 289 7.99 12.60 3.78
N VAL A 290 7.35 13.05 4.85
CA VAL A 290 6.80 12.18 5.91
C VAL A 290 5.49 11.52 5.46
N SER A 291 4.66 12.23 4.68
CA SER A 291 3.36 11.72 4.18
C SER A 291 3.51 10.69 3.06
N TYR A 292 4.64 10.67 2.35
CA TYR A 292 5.02 9.61 1.40
C TYR A 292 6.15 8.75 1.97
N PRO A 293 5.87 7.82 2.90
CA PRO A 293 6.88 6.84 3.29
C PRO A 293 7.19 5.98 2.05
N PHE A 294 8.49 5.89 1.74
CA PHE A 294 9.10 5.17 0.63
C PHE A 294 8.53 3.77 0.37
#